data_AF-A0A968GQT9-F1
#
_entry.id   AF-A0A968GQT9-F1
#
_cell.length_a   1.000
_cell.length_b   1.000
_cell.length_c   1.000
_cell.angle_alpha   90.00
_cell.angle_beta   90.00
_cell.angle_gamma   90.00
#
_symmetry.space_group_name_H-M   'P 1'
#
loop_
_entity.id
_entity.type
_entity.pdbx_description
1 polymer ?
#
loop_
_entity_poly.entity_id
_entity_poly.type
_entity_poly.pdbx_seq_one_letter_code
_entity_poly.pdbx_strand_id
1 'polypeptide(L)'
;MILLSAVLAGTLTGWGHAWWTGRAWRPPMFRAIWLVFLGFVPQFAAFYLPSTRHLLQDEFASFSLILSQLALAGFALVNIRLPGMPVLLAGLGLNLAVILANGGWMPLTLEAASKLVDPSILKELQIGERISNASKDVLLPEAGIVLPWLADRFVPPSFFPYRFAFSPGDVLIATGAFWMLVFDRSVPVHVSGDA
;
A
#
# COMPACT_ATOMS: atom_id res chain seq x y z
N MET A 1 1.65 5.74 1.78
CA MET A 1 2.58 6.33 2.77
C MET A 1 3.20 5.26 3.66
N ILE A 2 2.39 4.39 4.31
CA ILE A 2 2.90 3.31 5.18
C ILE A 2 3.91 2.39 4.50
N LEU A 3 3.62 1.91 3.29
CA LEU A 3 4.53 1.00 2.57
C LEU A 3 5.91 1.63 2.35
N LEU A 4 5.97 2.91 1.99
CA LEU A 4 7.25 3.62 1.80
C LEU A 4 8.02 3.70 3.12
N SER A 5 7.35 4.06 4.21
CA SER A 5 7.94 4.08 5.54
C SER A 5 8.46 2.71 5.95
N ALA A 6 7.71 1.65 5.68
CA ALA A 6 8.11 0.27 5.98
C ALA A 6 9.30 -0.20 5.13
N VAL A 7 9.35 0.18 3.85
CA VAL A 7 10.50 -0.11 2.97
C VAL A 7 11.75 0.62 3.45
N LEU A 8 11.64 1.91 3.78
CA LEU A 8 12.76 2.69 4.32
C LEU A 8 13.24 2.11 5.65
N ALA A 9 12.33 1.89 6.60
CA ALA A 9 12.66 1.30 7.90
C ALA A 9 13.29 -0.09 7.74
N GLY A 10 12.71 -0.95 6.92
CA GLY A 10 13.21 -2.30 6.67
C GLY A 10 14.60 -2.31 6.06
N THR A 11 14.87 -1.37 5.12
CA THR A 11 16.19 -1.21 4.51
C THR A 11 17.23 -0.76 5.54
N LEU A 12 16.90 0.26 6.35
CA LEU A 12 17.80 0.78 7.40
C LEU A 12 18.08 -0.27 8.47
N THR A 13 17.05 -0.99 8.91
CA THR A 13 17.19 -2.07 9.90
C THR A 13 17.98 -3.25 9.34
N GLY A 14 17.69 -3.67 8.11
CA GLY A 14 18.43 -4.75 7.45
C GLY A 14 19.91 -4.41 7.26
N TRP A 15 20.21 -3.17 6.86
CA TRP A 15 21.58 -2.68 6.72
C TRP A 15 22.30 -2.59 8.07
N GLY A 16 21.66 -2.03 9.09
CA GLY A 16 22.22 -1.94 10.45
C GLY A 16 22.48 -3.32 11.06
N HIS A 17 21.56 -4.27 10.88
CA HIS A 17 21.73 -5.65 11.34
C HIS A 17 22.88 -6.36 10.60
N ALA A 18 23.02 -6.15 9.28
CA ALA A 18 24.12 -6.70 8.50
C ALA A 18 25.48 -6.13 8.96
N TRP A 19 25.55 -4.82 9.20
CA TRP A 19 26.73 -4.15 9.74
C TRP A 19 27.11 -4.70 11.13
N TRP A 20 26.14 -4.81 12.04
CA TRP A 20 26.37 -5.36 13.39
C TRP A 20 26.86 -6.81 13.38
N THR A 21 26.36 -7.62 12.45
CA THR A 21 26.71 -9.04 12.36
C THR A 21 27.93 -9.34 11.47
N GLY A 22 28.59 -8.29 10.94
CA GLY A 22 29.75 -8.45 10.04
C GLY A 22 29.41 -9.16 8.73
N ARG A 23 28.15 -9.07 8.27
CA ARG A 23 27.68 -9.70 7.03
C ARG A 23 27.49 -8.67 5.93
N ALA A 24 27.66 -9.08 4.67
CA ALA A 24 27.30 -8.23 3.54
C ALA A 24 25.78 -8.22 3.36
N TRP A 25 25.18 -7.04 3.39
CA TRP A 25 23.78 -6.89 3.01
C TRP A 25 23.65 -7.15 1.51
N ARG A 26 22.82 -8.13 1.13
CA ARG A 26 22.47 -8.40 -0.25
C ARG A 26 20.98 -8.14 -0.42
N PRO A 27 20.57 -7.31 -1.39
CA PRO A 27 19.16 -7.10 -1.64
C PRO A 27 18.52 -8.37 -2.21
N PRO A 28 17.25 -8.64 -1.89
CA PRO A 28 16.53 -9.78 -2.43
C PRO A 28 16.44 -9.70 -3.96
N MET A 29 16.73 -10.83 -4.61
CA MET A 29 16.60 -10.94 -6.06
C MET A 29 15.14 -11.15 -6.43
N PHE A 30 14.46 -10.08 -6.80
CA PHE A 30 13.08 -10.11 -7.23
C PHE A 30 12.92 -10.68 -8.65
N ARG A 31 11.95 -11.57 -8.80
CA ARG A 31 11.45 -11.99 -10.11
C ARG A 31 10.25 -11.13 -10.50
N ALA A 32 10.12 -10.84 -11.80
CA ALA A 32 9.00 -10.10 -12.36
C ALA A 32 8.76 -8.72 -11.73
N ILE A 33 9.83 -7.96 -11.42
CA ILE A 33 9.73 -6.60 -10.86
C ILE A 33 8.88 -5.64 -11.72
N TRP A 34 8.77 -5.90 -13.02
CA TRP A 34 7.88 -5.18 -13.94
C TRP A 34 6.41 -5.18 -13.49
N LEU A 35 5.96 -6.19 -12.74
CA LEU A 35 4.60 -6.24 -12.16
C LEU A 35 4.38 -5.15 -11.11
N VAL A 36 5.42 -4.73 -10.39
CA VAL A 36 5.33 -3.61 -9.44
C VAL A 36 5.07 -2.31 -10.19
N PHE A 37 5.78 -2.09 -11.32
CA PHE A 37 5.54 -0.94 -12.18
C PHE A 37 4.15 -0.99 -12.83
N LEU A 38 3.72 -2.16 -13.28
CA LEU A 38 2.36 -2.36 -13.80
C LEU A 38 1.29 -2.07 -12.73
N GLY A 39 1.58 -2.38 -11.46
CA GLY A 39 0.69 -2.04 -10.36
C GLY A 39 0.65 -0.55 -10.04
N PHE A 40 1.78 0.15 -10.17
CA PHE A 40 1.90 1.53 -9.71
C PHE A 40 1.59 2.58 -10.79
N VAL A 41 2.04 2.38 -12.04
CA VAL A 41 1.95 3.37 -13.11
C VAL A 41 0.50 3.72 -13.48
N PRO A 42 -0.43 2.75 -13.65
CA PRO A 42 -1.82 3.06 -13.95
C PRO A 42 -2.49 3.86 -12.84
N GLN A 43 -2.22 3.52 -11.56
CA GLN A 43 -2.72 4.32 -10.44
C GLN A 43 -2.13 5.73 -10.44
N PHE A 44 -0.84 5.88 -10.69
CA PHE A 44 -0.23 7.20 -10.77
C PHE A 44 -0.89 8.05 -11.88
N ALA A 45 -1.08 7.48 -13.07
CA ALA A 45 -1.74 8.15 -14.18
C ALA A 45 -3.22 8.49 -13.88
N ALA A 46 -3.95 7.59 -13.22
CA ALA A 46 -5.37 7.79 -12.91
C ALA A 46 -5.62 8.82 -11.80
N PHE A 47 -4.71 8.94 -10.82
CA PHE A 47 -4.94 9.76 -9.63
C PHE A 47 -4.13 11.08 -9.59
N TYR A 48 -2.94 11.12 -10.20
CA TYR A 48 -2.03 12.28 -10.14
C TYR A 48 -2.05 13.19 -11.37
N LEU A 49 -2.58 12.78 -12.53
CA LEU A 49 -2.74 13.69 -13.67
C LEU A 49 -4.08 14.45 -13.59
N PRO A 50 -4.07 15.79 -13.44
CA PRO A 50 -5.29 16.58 -13.36
C PRO A 50 -6.10 16.59 -14.67
N SER A 51 -5.41 16.51 -15.82
CA SER A 51 -5.99 16.63 -17.16
C SER A 51 -6.86 15.44 -17.59
N THR A 52 -6.70 14.28 -16.96
CA THR A 52 -7.48 13.06 -17.22
C THR A 52 -8.68 12.91 -16.28
N ARG A 53 -8.82 13.76 -15.24
CA ARG A 53 -9.87 13.64 -14.21
C ARG A 53 -11.29 13.88 -14.70
N HIS A 54 -11.48 14.69 -15.74
CA HIS A 54 -12.81 14.96 -16.31
C HIS A 54 -13.20 14.00 -17.46
N LEU A 55 -12.24 13.24 -18.00
CA LEU A 55 -12.44 12.38 -19.18
C LEU A 55 -12.46 10.89 -18.85
N LEU A 56 -11.88 10.47 -17.71
CA LEU A 56 -11.83 9.07 -17.31
C LEU A 56 -12.94 8.78 -16.29
N GLN A 57 -13.98 8.10 -16.78
CA GLN A 57 -15.12 7.57 -16.04
C GLN A 57 -14.65 6.74 -14.83
N ASP A 58 -15.44 6.76 -13.75
CA ASP A 58 -15.22 6.03 -12.49
C ASP A 58 -14.84 4.55 -12.69
N GLU A 59 -15.30 3.93 -13.77
CA GLU A 59 -14.96 2.58 -14.19
C GLU A 59 -13.45 2.37 -14.43
N PHE A 60 -12.77 3.35 -15.05
CA PHE A 60 -11.33 3.24 -15.33
C PHE A 60 -10.49 3.32 -14.04
N ALA A 61 -10.92 4.12 -13.07
CA ALA A 61 -10.27 4.22 -11.77
C ALA A 61 -10.43 2.92 -10.97
N SER A 62 -11.64 2.38 -10.91
CA SER A 62 -11.96 1.09 -10.30
C SER A 62 -11.17 -0.06 -10.95
N PHE A 63 -11.17 -0.13 -12.29
CA PHE A 63 -10.39 -1.12 -13.04
C PHE A 63 -8.89 -0.99 -12.76
N SER A 64 -8.36 0.23 -12.71
CA SER A 64 -6.94 0.48 -12.40
C SER A 64 -6.57 0.04 -10.98
N LEU A 65 -7.47 0.20 -10.00
CA LEU A 65 -7.26 -0.30 -8.63
C LEU A 65 -7.22 -1.82 -8.60
N ILE A 66 -8.18 -2.49 -9.23
CA ILE A 66 -8.23 -3.97 -9.30
C ILE A 66 -7.00 -4.51 -10.01
N LEU A 67 -6.67 -3.96 -11.20
CA LEU A 67 -5.50 -4.37 -11.97
C LEU A 67 -4.22 -4.19 -11.17
N SER A 68 -4.11 -3.10 -10.41
CA SER A 68 -2.98 -2.85 -9.53
C SER A 68 -2.83 -3.92 -8.45
N GLN A 69 -3.92 -4.25 -7.75
CA GLN A 69 -3.90 -5.29 -6.73
C GLN A 69 -3.57 -6.67 -7.31
N LEU A 70 -4.12 -7.00 -8.48
CA LEU A 70 -3.81 -8.26 -9.16
C LEU A 70 -2.35 -8.33 -9.60
N ALA A 71 -1.79 -7.26 -10.15
CA ALA A 71 -0.38 -7.21 -10.57
C ALA A 71 0.55 -7.39 -9.36
N LEU A 72 0.28 -6.69 -8.25
CA LEU A 72 1.05 -6.81 -7.02
C LEU A 72 0.88 -8.19 -6.37
N ALA A 73 -0.31 -8.78 -6.41
CA ALA A 73 -0.55 -10.13 -5.89
C ALA A 73 0.20 -11.17 -6.75
N GLY A 74 0.19 -11.01 -8.07
CA GLY A 74 0.99 -11.80 -8.99
C GLY A 74 2.48 -11.70 -8.70
N PHE A 75 2.99 -10.49 -8.44
CA PHE A 75 4.37 -10.27 -8.02
C PHE A 75 4.69 -11.01 -6.72
N ALA A 76 3.84 -10.89 -5.71
CA ALA A 76 4.03 -11.56 -4.42
C ALA A 76 3.96 -13.09 -4.55
N LEU A 77 3.07 -13.62 -5.39
CA LEU A 77 2.96 -15.05 -5.69
C LEU A 77 4.22 -15.62 -6.36
N VAL A 78 4.75 -14.92 -7.38
CA VAL A 78 5.98 -15.33 -8.05
C VAL A 78 7.17 -15.38 -7.07
N ASN A 79 7.14 -14.54 -6.03
CA ASN A 79 8.19 -14.41 -5.04
C ASN A 79 7.82 -15.01 -3.66
N ILE A 80 6.80 -15.87 -3.58
CA ILE A 80 6.20 -16.34 -2.30
C ILE A 80 7.19 -17.03 -1.35
N ARG A 81 8.31 -17.54 -1.89
CA ARG A 81 9.38 -18.19 -1.11
C ARG A 81 10.29 -17.20 -0.37
N LEU A 82 10.23 -15.91 -0.71
CA LEU A 82 10.99 -14.88 0.01
C LEU A 82 10.34 -14.61 1.38
N PRO A 83 11.15 -14.30 2.41
CA PRO A 83 10.62 -13.91 3.71
C PRO A 83 9.71 -12.68 3.56
N GLY A 84 8.63 -12.61 4.33
CA GLY A 84 7.67 -11.50 4.28
C GLY A 84 6.68 -11.51 3.10
N MET A 85 6.98 -12.17 1.97
CA MET A 85 6.06 -12.22 0.82
C MET A 85 4.71 -12.88 1.11
N PRO A 86 4.60 -13.97 1.89
CA PRO A 86 3.29 -14.53 2.27
C PRO A 86 2.42 -13.55 3.07
N VAL A 87 3.03 -12.76 3.97
CA VAL A 87 2.32 -11.74 4.76
C VAL A 87 1.86 -10.60 3.86
N LEU A 88 2.72 -10.16 2.94
CA LEU A 88 2.38 -9.15 1.94
C LEU A 88 1.23 -9.61 1.04
N LEU A 89 1.29 -10.86 0.55
CA LEU A 89 0.22 -11.44 -0.27
C LEU A 89 -1.11 -11.55 0.49
N ALA A 90 -1.08 -11.92 1.76
CA ALA A 90 -2.28 -11.95 2.59
C ALA A 90 -2.92 -10.56 2.69
N GLY A 91 -2.12 -9.52 2.92
CA GLY A 91 -2.61 -8.13 2.93
C GLY A 91 -3.20 -7.68 1.60
N LEU A 92 -2.55 -8.00 0.48
CA LEU A 92 -3.09 -7.75 -0.87
C LEU A 92 -4.41 -8.49 -1.10
N GLY A 93 -4.51 -9.74 -0.62
CA GLY A 93 -5.74 -10.54 -0.70
C GLY A 93 -6.91 -9.91 0.07
N LEU A 94 -6.66 -9.39 1.28
CA LEU A 94 -7.65 -8.66 2.06
C LEU A 94 -8.12 -7.40 1.32
N ASN A 95 -7.17 -6.58 0.84
CA ASN A 95 -7.51 -5.37 0.11
C ASN A 95 -8.30 -5.67 -1.16
N LEU A 96 -7.90 -6.69 -1.94
CA LEU A 96 -8.60 -7.10 -3.14
C LEU A 96 -10.02 -7.59 -2.82
N ALA A 97 -10.21 -8.36 -1.74
CA ALA A 97 -11.52 -8.83 -1.33
C ALA A 97 -12.46 -7.66 -0.99
N VAL A 98 -11.96 -6.65 -0.26
CA VAL A 98 -12.72 -5.43 0.05
C VAL A 98 -13.04 -4.66 -1.22
N ILE A 99 -12.05 -4.45 -2.08
CA ILE A 99 -12.21 -3.71 -3.35
C ILE A 99 -13.29 -4.37 -4.21
N LEU A 100 -13.21 -5.68 -4.43
CA LEU A 100 -14.21 -6.41 -5.23
C LEU A 100 -15.60 -6.38 -4.58
N ALA A 101 -15.68 -6.51 -3.26
CA ALA A 101 -16.95 -6.48 -2.53
C ALA A 101 -17.66 -5.10 -2.57
N ASN A 102 -16.93 -4.03 -2.88
CA ASN A 102 -17.44 -2.66 -2.92
C ASN A 102 -17.43 -2.07 -4.34
N GLY A 103 -17.61 -2.90 -5.37
CA GLY A 103 -17.73 -2.42 -6.76
C GLY A 103 -16.40 -1.96 -7.39
N GLY A 104 -15.28 -2.46 -6.86
CA GLY A 104 -13.93 -2.14 -7.31
C GLY A 104 -13.33 -0.87 -6.68
N TRP A 105 -13.91 -0.41 -5.57
CA TRP A 105 -13.42 0.72 -4.80
C TRP A 105 -12.93 0.31 -3.42
N MET A 106 -11.91 1.00 -2.92
CA MET A 106 -11.49 0.89 -1.53
C MET A 106 -12.33 1.89 -0.71
N PRO A 107 -13.24 1.41 0.17
CA PRO A 107 -14.14 2.28 0.90
C PRO A 107 -13.41 2.99 2.04
N LEU A 108 -13.67 4.29 2.19
CA LEU A 108 -13.25 5.11 3.33
C LEU A 108 -14.42 5.26 4.31
N THR A 109 -14.20 4.86 5.57
CA THR A 109 -15.23 5.00 6.62
C THR A 109 -15.51 6.46 6.99
N LEU A 110 -16.74 6.82 7.40
CA LEU A 110 -17.06 8.19 7.83
C LEU A 110 -16.23 8.59 9.06
N GLU A 111 -15.97 7.64 9.97
CA GLU A 111 -15.09 7.88 11.11
C GLU A 111 -13.68 8.30 10.66
N ALA A 112 -13.11 7.64 9.64
CA ALA A 112 -11.80 8.03 9.09
C ALA A 112 -11.89 9.35 8.32
N ALA A 113 -12.91 9.54 7.48
CA ALA A 113 -13.12 10.77 6.71
C ALA A 113 -13.24 12.00 7.62
N SER A 114 -13.98 11.89 8.74
CA SER A 114 -14.16 12.96 9.73
C SER A 114 -12.86 13.38 10.43
N LYS A 115 -11.85 12.51 10.44
CA LYS A 115 -10.53 12.76 11.04
C LYS A 115 -9.51 13.27 10.02
N LEU A 116 -9.80 13.17 8.72
CA LEU A 116 -8.91 13.51 7.62
C LEU A 116 -9.28 14.83 6.95
N VAL A 117 -10.56 15.21 6.98
CA VAL A 117 -11.10 16.39 6.30
C VAL A 117 -11.63 17.39 7.34
N ASP A 118 -11.41 18.69 7.10
CA ASP A 118 -11.97 19.76 7.92
C ASP A 118 -13.51 19.69 7.92
N PRO A 119 -14.21 19.85 9.06
CA PRO A 119 -15.68 19.76 9.13
C PRO A 119 -16.43 20.70 8.19
N SER A 120 -15.79 21.81 7.78
CA SER A 120 -16.27 22.79 6.81
C SER A 120 -16.33 22.22 5.39
N ILE A 121 -15.35 21.41 4.99
CA ILE A 121 -15.31 20.76 3.67
C ILE A 121 -16.25 19.54 3.66
N LEU A 122 -16.39 18.84 4.79
CA LEU A 122 -17.35 17.73 4.96
C LEU A 122 -18.82 18.14 4.80
N LYS A 123 -19.16 19.41 5.07
CA LYS A 123 -20.52 19.94 4.86
C LYS A 123 -20.83 20.29 3.40
N GLU A 124 -19.81 20.53 2.59
CA GLU A 124 -19.96 20.81 1.15
C GLU A 124 -19.85 19.55 0.29
N LEU A 125 -19.27 18.46 0.82
CA LEU A 125 -19.21 17.16 0.16
C LEU A 125 -20.58 16.50 0.06
N GLN A 126 -21.17 16.52 -1.14
CA GLN A 126 -22.35 15.73 -1.45
C GLN A 126 -21.97 14.24 -1.52
N ILE A 127 -22.89 13.38 -1.06
CA ILE A 127 -22.76 11.92 -1.13
C ILE A 127 -22.47 11.51 -2.59
N GLY A 128 -21.32 10.87 -2.84
CA GLY A 128 -20.89 10.46 -4.18
C GLY A 128 -19.87 11.37 -4.86
N GLU A 129 -19.45 12.48 -4.24
CA GLU A 129 -18.39 13.33 -4.79
C GLU A 129 -16.98 12.96 -4.29
N ARG A 130 -15.99 13.08 -5.19
CA ARG A 130 -14.57 12.83 -4.89
C ARG A 130 -14.02 13.99 -4.05
N ILE A 131 -13.31 13.69 -2.97
CA ILE A 131 -12.68 14.72 -2.12
C ILE A 131 -11.64 15.48 -2.95
N SER A 132 -11.99 16.70 -3.35
CA SER A 132 -11.16 17.58 -4.15
C SER A 132 -9.99 18.11 -3.32
N ASN A 133 -8.80 17.53 -3.52
CA ASN A 133 -7.52 18.20 -3.81
C ASN A 133 -6.28 17.35 -3.50
N ALA A 134 -6.39 16.21 -2.82
CA ALA A 134 -5.21 15.38 -2.54
C ALA A 134 -5.46 13.89 -2.23
N SER A 135 -6.70 13.42 -2.11
CA SER A 135 -6.98 12.04 -1.67
C SER A 135 -7.63 11.21 -2.78
N LYS A 136 -7.24 9.93 -2.83
CA LYS A 136 -7.75 8.91 -3.76
C LYS A 136 -9.16 8.41 -3.37
N ASP A 137 -9.75 8.98 -2.33
CA ASP A 137 -10.85 8.36 -1.61
C ASP A 137 -12.20 8.97 -2.03
N VAL A 138 -13.14 8.08 -2.35
CA VAL A 138 -14.55 8.41 -2.60
C VAL A 138 -15.29 8.33 -1.27
N LEU A 139 -16.03 9.38 -0.94
CA LEU A 139 -16.90 9.43 0.25
C LEU A 139 -18.14 8.58 -0.04
N LEU A 140 -18.10 7.30 0.37
CA LEU A 140 -19.24 6.39 0.31
C LEU A 140 -20.00 6.45 1.65
N PRO A 141 -21.34 6.51 1.65
CA PRO A 141 -22.13 6.45 2.88
C PRO A 141 -21.94 5.07 3.54
N GLU A 142 -21.71 5.07 4.87
CA GLU A 142 -21.38 3.87 5.69
C GLU A 142 -22.39 2.72 5.52
N ALA A 143 -23.63 3.01 5.16
CA ALA A 143 -24.70 2.01 4.99
C ALA A 143 -24.52 1.07 3.78
N GLY A 144 -23.57 1.35 2.88
CA GLY A 144 -23.30 0.53 1.69
C GLY A 144 -21.97 -0.24 1.70
N ILE A 145 -21.15 -0.11 2.75
CA ILE A 145 -19.81 -0.69 2.77
C ILE A 145 -19.88 -2.19 3.12
N VAL A 146 -19.49 -3.03 2.18
CA VAL A 146 -19.33 -4.48 2.39
C VAL A 146 -17.93 -4.72 2.98
N LEU A 147 -17.83 -5.40 4.13
CA LEU A 147 -16.58 -5.62 4.90
C LEU A 147 -15.95 -4.33 5.51
N PRO A 148 -16.70 -3.53 6.29
CA PRO A 148 -16.20 -2.27 6.85
C PRO A 148 -15.02 -2.44 7.83
N TRP A 149 -14.85 -3.63 8.42
CA TRP A 149 -13.74 -3.94 9.32
C TRP A 149 -12.38 -4.02 8.62
N LEU A 150 -12.37 -4.33 7.33
CA LEU A 150 -11.17 -4.45 6.50
C LEU A 150 -10.94 -3.22 5.61
N ALA A 151 -11.88 -2.26 5.64
CA ALA A 151 -11.82 -1.01 4.91
C ALA A 151 -10.75 -0.04 5.47
N ASP A 152 -10.58 1.09 4.79
CA ASP A 152 -9.75 2.19 5.26
C ASP A 152 -10.42 2.89 6.44
N ARG A 153 -9.98 2.50 7.64
CA ARG A 153 -10.57 2.96 8.90
C ARG A 153 -9.56 3.53 9.90
N PHE A 154 -8.28 3.21 9.73
CA PHE A 154 -7.27 3.71 10.63
C PHE A 154 -6.70 5.02 10.13
N VAL A 155 -6.45 5.93 11.07
CA VAL A 155 -5.83 7.23 10.80
C VAL A 155 -4.67 7.39 11.77
N PRO A 156 -3.50 7.90 11.31
CA PRO A 156 -2.38 8.18 12.18
C PRO A 156 -2.77 9.15 13.33
N PRO A 157 -2.09 9.06 14.48
CA PRO A 157 -2.26 10.01 15.58
C PRO A 157 -2.08 11.46 15.12
N SER A 158 -2.72 12.40 15.83
CA SER A 158 -2.75 13.82 15.46
C SER A 158 -1.39 14.52 15.39
N PHE A 159 -0.36 13.98 16.03
CA PHE A 159 1.00 14.52 15.98
C PHE A 159 1.76 14.17 14.69
N PHE A 160 1.23 13.27 13.86
CA PHE A 160 1.87 12.89 12.60
C PHE A 160 1.62 13.98 11.53
N PRO A 161 2.65 14.43 10.79
CA PRO A 161 2.51 15.54 9.84
C PRO A 161 1.65 15.21 8.62
N TYR A 162 1.43 13.92 8.33
CA TYR A 162 0.63 13.46 7.21
C TYR A 162 -0.59 12.70 7.70
N ARG A 163 -1.77 13.17 7.27
CA ARG A 163 -3.07 12.54 7.50
C ARG A 163 -3.41 11.66 6.30
N PHE A 164 -3.56 10.36 6.52
CA PHE A 164 -3.99 9.42 5.48
C PHE A 164 -4.80 8.28 6.12
N ALA A 165 -5.71 7.68 5.38
CA ALA A 165 -6.40 6.47 5.81
C ALA A 165 -5.58 5.22 5.48
N PHE A 166 -5.76 4.17 6.26
CA PHE A 166 -5.21 2.86 5.94
C PHE A 166 -6.05 1.71 6.52
N SER A 167 -5.90 0.55 5.91
CA SER A 167 -6.62 -0.69 6.25
C SER A 167 -5.75 -1.68 7.02
N PRO A 168 -6.36 -2.73 7.64
CA PRO A 168 -5.61 -3.88 8.13
C PRO A 168 -4.76 -4.56 7.04
N GLY A 169 -5.23 -4.58 5.78
CA GLY A 169 -4.48 -5.15 4.67
C GLY A 169 -3.22 -4.34 4.36
N ASP A 170 -3.27 -3.01 4.44
CA ASP A 170 -2.09 -2.16 4.28
C ASP A 170 -1.04 -2.38 5.37
N VAL A 171 -1.49 -2.65 6.59
CA VAL A 171 -0.59 -3.02 7.70
C VAL A 171 0.13 -4.34 7.40
N LEU A 172 -0.58 -5.35 6.90
CA LEU A 172 0.05 -6.62 6.50
C LEU A 172 1.00 -6.43 5.32
N ILE A 173 0.62 -5.65 4.29
CA ILE A 173 1.48 -5.32 3.14
C ILE A 173 2.77 -4.66 3.62
N ALA A 174 2.66 -3.65 4.50
CA ALA A 174 3.80 -2.94 5.07
C ALA A 174 4.68 -3.86 5.93
N THR A 175 4.06 -4.70 6.76
CA THR A 175 4.78 -5.65 7.62
C THR A 175 5.54 -6.69 6.80
N GLY A 176 4.91 -7.23 5.75
CA GLY A 176 5.57 -8.15 4.83
C GLY A 176 6.74 -7.52 4.09
N ALA A 177 6.56 -6.29 3.60
CA ALA A 177 7.65 -5.54 2.96
C ALA A 177 8.81 -5.24 3.92
N PHE A 178 8.52 -4.85 5.15
CA PHE A 178 9.52 -4.63 6.20
C PHE A 178 10.28 -5.92 6.51
N TRP A 179 9.56 -7.01 6.80
CA TRP A 179 10.16 -8.31 7.13
C TRP A 179 11.11 -8.77 6.03
N MET A 180 10.67 -8.68 4.79
CA MET A 180 11.44 -9.10 3.62
C MET A 180 12.81 -8.41 3.54
N LEU A 181 12.89 -7.12 3.87
CA LEU A 181 14.13 -6.34 3.79
C LEU A 181 15.06 -6.56 4.99
N VAL A 182 14.50 -6.92 6.14
CA VAL A 182 15.28 -7.20 7.36
C VAL A 182 15.90 -8.59 7.33
N PHE A 183 15.15 -9.60 6.88
CA PHE A 183 15.53 -11.01 7.02
C PHE A 183 15.99 -11.68 5.73
N ASP A 184 16.24 -10.91 4.67
CA ASP A 184 16.87 -11.49 3.49
C ASP A 184 18.28 -12.02 3.82
N ARG A 185 18.66 -13.11 3.16
CA ARG A 185 19.77 -13.98 3.59
C ARG A 185 21.11 -13.26 3.49
N SER A 186 21.54 -12.68 4.60
CA SER A 186 22.90 -12.19 4.80
C SER A 186 23.89 -13.35 4.73
N VAL A 187 24.80 -13.30 3.76
CA VAL A 187 25.89 -14.28 3.58
C VAL A 187 27.10 -13.80 4.40
N PRO A 188 27.82 -14.69 5.10
CA PRO A 188 29.04 -14.32 5.80
C PRO A 188 30.03 -13.64 4.85
N VAL A 189 30.62 -12.51 5.25
CA VAL A 189 31.77 -11.96 4.53
C VAL A 189 32.92 -12.94 4.74
N HIS A 190 33.34 -13.63 3.67
CA HIS A 190 34.64 -14.29 3.70
C HIS A 190 35.69 -13.18 3.77
N VAL A 191 36.23 -12.97 4.97
CA VAL A 191 37.50 -12.27 5.14
C VAL A 191 38.55 -13.21 4.56
N SER A 192 38.88 -13.03 3.28
CA SER A 192 40.10 -13.58 2.71
C SER A 192 41.26 -12.97 3.49
N GLY A 193 41.76 -13.71 4.47
CA GLY A 193 42.97 -13.38 5.19
C GLY A 193 44.14 -13.31 4.21
N ASP A 194 44.89 -12.23 4.30
CA ASP A 194 46.17 -12.05 3.62
C ASP A 194 47.09 -13.25 3.93
N ALA A 195 47.63 -13.86 2.88
CA ALA A 195 48.72 -14.83 2.93
C ALA A 195 49.79 -14.38 1.93
#